data_AF-A0A521K9U7-F1
#
_entry.id   AF-A0A521K9U7-F1
#
_cell.length_a   1.000
_cell.length_b   1.000
_cell.length_c   1.000
_cell.angle_alpha   90.00
_cell.angle_beta   90.00
_cell.angle_gamma   90.00
#
_symmetry.space_group_name_H-M   'P 1'
#
loop_
_entity.id
_entity.type
_entity.pdbx_description
1 polymer ?
#
loop_
_entity_poly.entity_id
_entity_poly.type
_entity_poly.pdbx_seq_one_letter_code
_entity_poly.pdbx_strand_id
1 'polypeptide(L)'
;QVTVLHTPGHTPDSICLLVADKRRSEAPWFVITGDTLFVGAVGRPDLAGHEREMAAQLYETLHTKLLRLPDTLEMYPAHQAGSACGAGLSGKPMSTLGFEKQWNPQLKLDLEQFIANVSDVPPAPAEMETILRVNRGLQDCKS
;
A
#
# COMPACT_ATOMS: atom_id res chain seq x y z
N GLN A 1 17.00 -12.75 -2.77
CA GLN A 1 17.35 -11.55 -1.96
C GLN A 1 16.07 -10.77 -1.71
N VAL A 2 15.94 -10.16 -0.54
CA VAL A 2 14.83 -9.23 -0.23
C VAL A 2 15.44 -7.89 0.17
N THR A 3 14.96 -6.82 -0.45
CA THR A 3 15.29 -5.44 -0.09
C THR A 3 14.06 -4.81 0.54
N VAL A 4 14.22 -4.27 1.75
CA VAL A 4 13.16 -3.57 2.46
C VAL A 4 13.11 -2.12 1.99
N LEU A 5 11.94 -1.68 1.54
CA LEU A 5 11.65 -0.29 1.22
C LEU A 5 10.74 0.25 2.32
N HIS A 6 11.20 1.24 3.09
CA HIS A 6 10.28 1.96 3.99
C HIS A 6 9.31 2.77 3.14
N THR A 7 8.01 2.59 3.32
CA THR A 7 6.94 3.14 2.47
C THR A 7 5.82 3.71 3.33
N PRO A 8 6.11 4.75 4.14
CA PRO A 8 5.11 5.33 5.02
C PRO A 8 3.98 5.96 4.21
N GLY A 9 2.78 5.92 4.78
CA GLY A 9 1.59 6.50 4.17
C GLY A 9 0.31 5.84 4.64
N HIS A 10 0.22 4.52 4.51
CA HIS A 10 -0.88 3.77 5.12
C HIS A 10 -0.71 3.69 6.64
N THR A 11 0.49 3.31 7.08
CA THR A 11 0.97 3.47 8.45
C THR A 11 2.36 4.10 8.45
N PRO A 12 2.82 4.73 9.56
CA PRO A 12 4.16 5.33 9.62
C PRO A 12 5.31 4.32 9.43
N ASP A 13 5.06 3.06 9.77
CA ASP A 13 6.01 1.94 9.75
C ASP A 13 5.80 1.00 8.55
N SER A 14 4.91 1.34 7.62
CA SER A 14 4.65 0.55 6.41
C SER A 14 5.94 0.29 5.61
N ILE A 15 6.08 -0.93 5.10
CA ILE A 15 7.18 -1.33 4.23
C ILE A 15 6.68 -2.06 2.98
N CYS A 16 7.40 -1.92 1.88
CA CYS A 16 7.30 -2.79 0.71
C CYS A 16 8.54 -3.69 0.64
N LEU A 17 8.36 -4.90 0.13
CA LEU A 17 9.45 -5.88 -0.01
C LEU A 17 9.75 -6.08 -1.49
N LEU A 18 10.91 -5.59 -1.93
CA LEU A 18 11.41 -5.80 -3.29
C LEU A 18 12.19 -7.11 -3.33
N VAL A 19 11.72 -8.08 -4.10
CA VAL A 19 12.27 -9.43 -4.15
C VAL A 19 13.03 -9.63 -5.44
N ALA A 20 14.23 -10.20 -5.35
CA ALA A 20 15.04 -10.59 -6.50
C ALA A 20 15.46 -12.06 -6.41
N ASP A 21 15.24 -12.81 -7.49
CA ASP A 21 15.82 -14.14 -7.68
C ASP A 21 17.21 -14.01 -8.35
N LYS A 22 18.23 -13.87 -7.51
CA LYS A 22 19.63 -13.71 -7.92
C LYS A 22 20.22 -14.93 -8.64
N ARG A 23 19.52 -16.06 -8.67
CA ARG A 23 19.92 -17.21 -9.51
C ARG A 23 19.52 -17.02 -10.97
N ARG A 24 18.55 -16.16 -11.25
CA ARG A 24 18.00 -15.92 -12.60
C ARG A 24 18.44 -14.60 -13.19
N SER A 25 18.50 -13.55 -12.39
CA SER A 25 18.87 -12.20 -12.83
C SER A 25 19.28 -11.31 -11.65
N GLU A 26 20.06 -10.27 -11.94
CA GLU A 26 20.29 -9.19 -11.00
C GLU A 26 19.06 -8.27 -10.85
N ALA A 27 18.17 -8.26 -11.85
CA ALA A 27 16.95 -7.46 -11.86
C ALA A 27 15.95 -7.93 -10.77
N PRO A 28 15.14 -7.01 -10.22
CA PRO A 28 14.06 -7.37 -9.30
C PRO A 28 13.02 -8.23 -10.02
N TRP A 29 12.42 -9.17 -9.27
CA TRP A 29 11.44 -10.11 -9.77
C TRP A 29 10.01 -9.62 -9.54
N PHE A 30 9.68 -9.26 -8.30
CA PHE A 30 8.38 -8.69 -7.93
C PHE A 30 8.50 -7.81 -6.67
N VAL A 31 7.45 -7.07 -6.36
CA VAL A 31 7.31 -6.31 -5.11
C VAL A 31 6.06 -6.72 -4.35
N ILE A 32 6.20 -6.94 -3.05
CA ILE A 32 5.05 -7.04 -2.13
C ILE A 32 4.78 -5.63 -1.63
N THR A 33 3.60 -5.10 -1.93
CA THR A 33 3.23 -3.69 -1.68
C THR A 33 2.46 -3.47 -0.39
N GLY A 34 2.11 -4.55 0.31
CA GLY A 34 1.31 -4.46 1.53
C GLY A 34 0.02 -3.68 1.27
N ASP A 35 -0.26 -2.73 2.14
CA ASP A 35 -1.38 -1.79 2.02
C ASP A 35 -0.93 -0.41 1.50
N THR A 36 0.28 -0.29 0.93
CA THR A 36 0.74 0.96 0.29
C THR A 36 0.08 1.16 -1.08
N LEU A 37 0.09 0.12 -1.93
CA LEU A 37 -0.44 0.16 -3.30
C LEU A 37 -1.25 -1.10 -3.58
N PHE A 38 -2.48 -0.95 -4.06
CA PHE A 38 -3.39 -2.01 -4.45
C PHE A 38 -3.58 -2.05 -5.96
N VAL A 39 -4.22 -3.10 -6.45
CA VAL A 39 -4.68 -3.15 -7.85
C VAL A 39 -5.82 -2.15 -8.02
N GLY A 40 -5.54 -1.03 -8.69
CA GLY A 40 -6.49 0.06 -8.97
C GLY A 40 -6.79 1.00 -7.80
N ALA A 41 -6.06 0.93 -6.69
CA ALA A 41 -6.25 1.80 -5.51
C ALA A 41 -4.95 1.97 -4.71
N VAL A 42 -4.99 2.79 -3.66
CA VAL A 42 -3.86 3.03 -2.73
C VAL A 42 -4.30 2.87 -1.28
N GLY A 43 -3.34 2.81 -0.35
CA GLY A 43 -3.59 2.76 1.08
C GLY A 43 -4.41 3.92 1.63
N ARG A 44 -5.26 3.65 2.63
CA ARG A 44 -5.94 4.71 3.40
C ARG A 44 -4.94 5.36 4.38
N PRO A 45 -4.89 6.71 4.51
CA PRO A 45 -3.91 7.41 5.34
C PRO A 45 -4.39 7.78 6.75
N ASP A 46 -5.62 7.46 7.11
CA ASP A 46 -6.31 7.98 8.30
C ASP A 46 -6.01 7.23 9.61
N LEU A 47 -5.43 6.04 9.54
CA LEU A 47 -5.26 5.15 10.70
C LEU A 47 -4.33 5.70 11.80
N ALA A 48 -3.50 6.68 11.49
CA ALA A 48 -2.57 7.30 12.43
C ALA A 48 -3.09 8.61 13.05
N GLY A 49 -4.27 9.10 12.66
CA GLY A 49 -4.84 10.37 13.15
C GLY A 49 -4.21 11.64 12.57
N HIS A 50 -3.26 11.52 11.63
CA HIS A 50 -2.59 12.62 10.93
C HIS A 50 -2.83 12.53 9.42
N GLU A 51 -4.09 12.43 9.01
CA GLU A 51 -4.51 11.97 7.68
C GLU A 51 -3.85 12.74 6.53
N ARG A 52 -3.80 14.08 6.61
CA ARG A 52 -3.17 14.91 5.57
C ARG A 52 -1.66 14.67 5.47
N GLU A 53 -0.97 14.54 6.59
CA GLU A 53 0.47 14.28 6.61
C GLU A 53 0.77 12.87 6.09
N MET A 54 -0.02 11.89 6.51
CA MET A 54 0.08 10.51 6.04
C MET A 54 -0.24 10.37 4.55
N ALA A 55 -1.23 11.11 4.04
CA ALA A 55 -1.55 11.16 2.61
C ALA A 55 -0.40 11.77 1.81
N ALA A 56 0.23 12.84 2.30
CA ALA A 56 1.42 13.43 1.67
C ALA A 56 2.61 12.46 1.66
N GLN A 57 2.84 11.73 2.77
CA GLN A 57 3.87 10.68 2.83
C GLN A 57 3.57 9.53 1.87
N LEU A 58 2.31 9.12 1.75
CA LEU A 58 1.89 8.08 0.80
C LEU A 58 2.19 8.52 -0.64
N TYR A 59 1.82 9.76 -0.99
CA TYR A 59 2.11 10.34 -2.30
C TYR A 59 3.61 10.34 -2.60
N GLU A 60 4.43 10.81 -1.66
CA GLU A 60 5.89 10.84 -1.80
C GLU A 60 6.46 9.41 -1.94
N THR A 61 6.02 8.47 -1.11
CA THR A 61 6.38 7.05 -1.17
C THR A 61 6.11 6.46 -2.55
N LEU A 62 4.92 6.71 -3.11
CA LEU A 62 4.54 6.22 -4.44
C LEU A 62 5.50 6.80 -5.48
N HIS A 63 5.61 8.12 -5.57
CA HIS A 63 6.33 8.80 -6.65
C HIS A 63 7.86 8.70 -6.58
N THR A 64 8.43 8.59 -5.38
CA THR A 64 9.89 8.55 -5.19
C THR A 64 10.45 7.13 -5.10
N LYS A 65 9.62 6.13 -4.76
CA LYS A 65 10.05 4.74 -4.57
C LYS A 65 9.39 3.81 -5.58
N LEU A 66 8.09 3.55 -5.43
CA LEU A 66 7.42 2.51 -6.23
C LEU A 66 7.35 2.86 -7.71
N LEU A 67 7.01 4.10 -8.06
CA LEU A 67 6.89 4.50 -9.47
C LEU A 67 8.24 4.65 -10.19
N ARG A 68 9.36 4.58 -9.46
CA ARG A 68 10.71 4.53 -10.05
C ARG A 68 11.19 3.12 -10.36
N LEU A 69 10.47 2.09 -9.89
CA LEU A 69 10.79 0.69 -10.21
C LEU A 69 10.37 0.33 -11.65
N PRO A 70 10.93 -0.74 -12.24
CA PRO A 70 10.60 -1.17 -13.59
C PRO A 70 9.11 -1.44 -13.80
N ASP A 71 8.60 -1.05 -14.97
CA ASP A 71 7.17 -1.21 -15.33
C ASP A 71 6.74 -2.69 -15.42
N THR A 72 7.68 -3.58 -15.73
CA THR A 72 7.45 -5.02 -15.85
C THR A 72 7.33 -5.72 -14.50
N LEU A 73 7.60 -5.02 -13.39
CA LEU A 73 7.59 -5.62 -12.06
C LEU A 73 6.15 -5.95 -11.64
N GLU A 74 5.92 -7.20 -11.29
CA GLU A 74 4.67 -7.63 -10.66
C GLU A 74 4.55 -7.04 -9.25
N MET A 75 3.35 -6.62 -8.88
CA MET A 75 3.03 -6.13 -7.55
C MET A 75 1.97 -6.99 -6.87
N TYR A 76 2.20 -7.28 -5.59
CA TYR A 76 1.35 -8.11 -4.75
C TYR A 76 0.90 -7.34 -3.50
N PRO A 77 -0.35 -6.88 -3.45
CA PRO A 77 -0.89 -6.22 -2.26
C PRO A 77 -1.19 -7.21 -1.13
N ALA A 78 -1.39 -6.70 0.09
CA ALA A 78 -1.86 -7.50 1.22
C ALA A 78 -3.38 -7.73 1.23
N HIS A 79 -4.15 -6.88 0.55
CA HIS A 79 -5.61 -6.99 0.46
C HIS A 79 -6.13 -6.93 -0.98
N GLN A 80 -7.26 -7.60 -1.19
CA GLN A 80 -8.03 -7.64 -2.43
C GLN A 80 -9.54 -7.66 -2.12
N ALA A 81 -10.39 -7.51 -3.15
CA ALA A 81 -11.84 -7.64 -2.99
C ALA A 81 -12.22 -8.94 -2.27
N GLY A 82 -13.13 -8.85 -1.30
CA GLY A 82 -13.56 -9.98 -0.48
C GLY A 82 -12.77 -10.17 0.83
N SER A 83 -11.74 -9.36 1.08
CA SER A 83 -11.17 -9.21 2.41
C SER A 83 -12.00 -8.25 3.28
N ALA A 84 -11.97 -8.39 4.61
CA ALA A 84 -12.77 -7.58 5.54
C ALA A 84 -12.52 -6.06 5.41
N CYS A 85 -11.34 -5.66 4.92
CA CYS A 85 -10.96 -4.27 4.65
C CYS A 85 -11.06 -3.88 3.17
N GLY A 86 -11.41 -4.81 2.27
CA GLY A 86 -11.27 -4.67 0.82
C GLY A 86 -12.54 -4.25 0.06
N ALA A 87 -13.51 -3.63 0.72
CA ALA A 87 -14.68 -3.08 0.03
C ALA A 87 -14.23 -2.01 -0.99
N GLY A 88 -14.58 -2.20 -2.27
CA GLY A 88 -14.16 -1.32 -3.36
C GLY A 88 -12.80 -1.63 -4.00
N LEU A 89 -12.06 -2.62 -3.50
CA LEU A 89 -10.82 -3.08 -4.15
C LEU A 89 -11.10 -4.00 -5.34
N SER A 90 -10.11 -4.16 -6.22
CA SER A 90 -10.12 -5.16 -7.29
C SER A 90 -10.01 -6.59 -6.73
N GLY A 91 -10.70 -7.55 -7.36
CA GLY A 91 -10.57 -8.97 -7.04
C GLY A 91 -9.34 -9.65 -7.67
N LYS A 92 -8.54 -8.92 -8.45
CA LYS A 92 -7.29 -9.45 -8.99
C LYS A 92 -6.22 -9.52 -7.89
N PRO A 93 -5.51 -10.64 -7.75
CA PRO A 93 -4.51 -10.81 -6.68
C PRO A 93 -3.20 -10.05 -6.94
N MET A 94 -2.99 -9.57 -8.16
CA MET A 94 -1.78 -8.86 -8.57
C MET A 94 -2.04 -7.92 -9.75
N SER A 95 -1.08 -7.05 -10.02
CA SER A 95 -0.97 -6.18 -11.20
C SER A 95 0.51 -6.03 -11.57
N THR A 96 0.83 -5.20 -12.57
CA THR A 96 2.20 -4.72 -12.78
C THR A 96 2.30 -3.24 -12.45
N LEU A 97 3.47 -2.79 -12.01
CA LEU A 97 3.69 -1.36 -11.74
C LEU A 97 3.45 -0.50 -12.99
N GLY A 98 3.78 -1.00 -14.18
CA GLY A 98 3.49 -0.33 -15.45
C GLY A 98 2.00 -0.16 -15.70
N PHE A 99 1.20 -1.19 -15.44
CA PHE A 99 -0.25 -1.12 -15.61
C PHE A 99 -0.86 -0.12 -14.62
N GLU A 100 -0.48 -0.17 -13.34
CA GLU A 100 -0.95 0.78 -12.35
C GLU A 100 -0.51 2.22 -12.66
N LYS A 101 0.76 2.44 -13.04
CA LYS A 101 1.23 3.76 -13.50
C LYS A 101 0.36 4.32 -14.60
N GLN A 102 -0.12 3.48 -15.52
CA GLN A 102 -0.91 3.92 -16.66
C GLN A 102 -2.39 4.17 -16.28
N TRP A 103 -2.98 3.30 -15.45
CA TRP A 103 -4.44 3.20 -15.31
C TRP A 103 -4.99 3.41 -13.90
N ASN A 104 -4.15 3.44 -12.87
CA ASN A 104 -4.59 3.74 -11.51
C ASN A 104 -4.85 5.26 -11.39
N PRO A 105 -6.11 5.69 -11.16
CA PRO A 105 -6.46 7.10 -11.25
C PRO A 105 -5.78 7.93 -10.14
N GLN A 106 -5.53 7.36 -8.97
CA GLN A 106 -4.87 8.04 -7.86
C GLN A 106 -3.41 8.40 -8.20
N LEU A 107 -2.73 7.60 -9.02
CA LEU A 107 -1.34 7.86 -9.45
C LEU A 107 -1.23 8.98 -10.50
N LYS A 108 -2.36 9.56 -10.93
CA LYS A 108 -2.41 10.66 -11.90
C LYS A 108 -2.67 12.01 -11.25
N LEU A 109 -3.08 12.02 -9.99
CA LEU A 109 -3.43 13.22 -9.26
C LEU A 109 -2.16 13.99 -8.88
N ASP A 110 -2.25 15.31 -8.81
CA ASP A 110 -1.25 16.11 -8.10
C ASP A 110 -1.36 15.90 -6.58
N LEU A 111 -0.42 16.43 -5.80
CA LEU A 111 -0.37 16.23 -4.35
C LEU A 111 -1.66 16.66 -3.64
N GLU A 112 -2.21 17.83 -3.97
CA GLU A 112 -3.38 18.36 -3.26
C GLU A 112 -4.65 17.60 -3.65
N GLN A 113 -4.80 17.27 -4.93
CA GLN A 113 -5.88 16.41 -5.41
C GLN A 113 -5.80 15.01 -4.81
N PHE A 114 -4.59 14.46 -4.70
CA PHE A 114 -4.35 13.16 -4.09
C PHE A 114 -4.80 13.17 -2.63
N ILE A 115 -4.29 14.11 -1.82
CA ILE A 115 -4.67 14.26 -0.41
C ILE A 115 -6.19 14.36 -0.26
N ALA A 116 -6.83 15.22 -1.05
CA ALA A 116 -8.29 15.38 -1.00
C ALA A 116 -9.03 14.08 -1.34
N ASN A 117 -8.55 13.31 -2.33
CA ASN A 117 -9.20 12.08 -2.77
C ASN A 117 -9.02 10.92 -1.78
N VAL A 118 -7.82 10.76 -1.21
CA VAL A 118 -7.51 9.61 -0.34
C VAL A 118 -7.89 9.81 1.12
N SER A 119 -8.24 11.04 1.52
CA SER A 119 -8.80 11.34 2.85
C SER A 119 -10.32 11.11 2.92
N ASP A 120 -11.02 11.01 1.79
CA ASP A 120 -12.46 10.71 1.75
C ASP A 120 -12.70 9.20 1.81
N VAL A 121 -12.49 8.62 3.01
CA VAL A 121 -12.59 7.17 3.23
C VAL A 121 -13.75 6.81 4.16
N PRO A 122 -14.40 5.66 3.94
CA PRO A 122 -15.39 5.14 4.88
C PRO A 122 -14.79 4.96 6.28
N PRO A 123 -15.64 4.95 7.33
CA PRO A 123 -15.21 4.63 8.69
C PRO A 123 -14.34 3.37 8.71
N ALA A 124 -13.32 3.37 9.57
CA ALA A 124 -12.51 2.18 9.78
C ALA A 124 -13.40 1.00 10.25
N PRO A 125 -13.03 -0.25 9.92
CA PRO A 125 -13.73 -1.43 10.45
C PRO A 125 -13.83 -1.39 11.98
N ALA A 126 -14.95 -1.87 12.54
CA ALA A 126 -15.24 -1.76 13.96
C ALA A 126 -14.16 -2.39 14.86
N GLU A 127 -13.52 -3.46 14.40
CA GLU A 127 -12.49 -4.18 15.14
C GLU A 127 -11.07 -3.61 14.95
N MET A 128 -10.89 -2.58 14.12
CA MET A 128 -9.57 -2.06 13.72
C MET A 128 -8.71 -1.65 14.92
N GLU A 129 -9.28 -0.93 15.90
CA GLU A 129 -8.53 -0.53 17.11
C GLU A 129 -8.05 -1.75 17.92
N THR A 130 -8.89 -2.78 18.02
CA THR A 130 -8.53 -4.02 18.72
C THR A 130 -7.40 -4.75 17.98
N ILE A 131 -7.49 -4.86 16.64
CA ILE A 131 -6.46 -5.47 15.79
C ILE A 131 -5.13 -4.74 15.96
N LEU A 132 -5.14 -3.40 15.92
CA LEU A 132 -3.93 -2.59 16.10
C LEU A 132 -3.29 -2.80 17.48
N ARG A 133 -4.09 -2.89 18.54
CA ARG A 133 -3.58 -3.14 19.90
C ARG A 133 -2.93 -4.52 20.03
N VAL A 134 -3.56 -5.56 19.48
CA VAL A 134 -3.02 -6.93 19.49
C VAL A 134 -1.72 -7.01 18.69
N ASN A 135 -1.70 -6.48 17.47
CA ASN A 135 -0.51 -6.51 16.61
C ASN A 135 0.68 -5.74 17.19
N ARG A 136 0.42 -4.72 18.02
CA ARG A 136 1.44 -3.96 18.75
C ARG A 136 1.87 -4.60 20.08
N GLY A 137 1.29 -5.75 20.45
CA GLY A 137 1.54 -6.40 21.74
C GLY A 137 0.99 -5.62 22.95
N LEU A 138 0.03 -4.72 22.74
CA LEU A 138 -0.63 -3.94 23.80
C LEU A 138 -1.84 -4.66 24.41
N GLN A 139 -2.21 -5.80 23.85
CA GLN A 139 -3.28 -6.68 24.31
C GLN A 139 -3.00 -8.09 23.81
N ASP A 140 -3.29 -9.11 24.62
CA ASP A 140 -3.21 -10.50 24.17
C ASP A 140 -4.33 -10.84 23.18
N CYS A 141 -4.05 -11.73 22.22
CA CYS A 141 -5.10 -12.39 21.44
C CYS A 141 -6.02 -13.13 22.42
N LYS A 142 -7.32 -12.85 22.39
CA LYS A 142 -8.29 -13.71 23.07
C LYS A 142 -8.22 -15.09 22.40
N SER A 143 -7.79 -16.10 23.17
CA SER A 143 -7.81 -17.52 22.80
C SER A 143 -9.22 -18.02 22.59
#